data_AF-A0A4R1BLH1-F1
#
_entry.id   AF-A0A4R1BLH1-F1
#
_cell.length_a   1.000
_cell.length_b   1.000
_cell.length_c   1.000
_cell.angle_alpha   90.00
_cell.angle_beta   90.00
_cell.angle_gamma   90.00
#
_symmetry.space_group_name_H-M   'P 1'
#
loop_
_entity.id
_entity.type
_entity.pdbx_description
1 polymer ?
#
loop_
_entity_poly.entity_id
_entity_poly.type
_entity_poly.pdbx_seq_one_letter_code
_entity_poly.pdbx_strand_id
1 'polypeptide(L)'
;MTYDREWLDYQQEIALRHTRAKKNRTDGVDSVEHIPLRYMVAFIYPITATIRGFLENRGHGAEEVEKMHQAWFKSVVLQVALWSQPYAKAGDF
;
A
#
# COMPACT_ATOMS: atom_id res chain seq x y z
N MET A 1 15.13 4.13 5.15
CA MET A 1 14.34 2.94 5.56
C MET A 1 14.82 1.78 4.74
N THR A 2 15.07 0.64 5.37
CA THR A 2 15.52 -0.59 4.70
C THR A 2 14.31 -1.50 4.54
N TYR A 3 14.16 -2.17 3.39
CA TYR A 3 13.15 -3.21 3.20
C TYR A 3 13.70 -4.53 3.74
N ASP A 4 13.69 -4.64 5.06
CA ASP A 4 14.20 -5.78 5.82
C ASP A 4 13.05 -6.64 6.38
N ARG A 5 13.39 -7.53 7.33
CA ARG A 5 12.40 -8.42 7.94
C ARG A 5 11.36 -7.67 8.76
N GLU A 6 11.77 -6.65 9.52
CA GLU A 6 10.86 -5.85 10.33
C GLU A 6 9.87 -5.11 9.43
N TRP A 7 10.36 -4.56 8.30
CA TRP A 7 9.48 -3.97 7.29
C TRP A 7 8.46 -4.97 6.74
N LEU A 8 8.89 -6.20 6.38
CA LEU A 8 7.98 -7.25 5.88
C LEU A 8 6.93 -7.67 6.92
N ASP A 9 7.33 -7.83 8.18
CA ASP A 9 6.41 -8.17 9.27
C ASP A 9 5.36 -7.06 9.44
N TYR A 10 5.75 -5.80 9.27
CA TYR A 10 4.82 -4.68 9.30
C TYR A 10 3.92 -4.60 8.04
N GLN A 11 4.41 -5.02 6.87
CA GLN A 11 3.55 -5.15 5.68
C GLN A 11 2.43 -6.16 5.91
N GLN A 12 2.72 -7.29 6.56
CA GLN A 12 1.70 -8.26 6.93
C GLN A 12 0.69 -7.67 7.93
N GLU A 13 1.17 -6.89 8.91
CA GLU A 13 0.28 -6.21 9.85
C GLU A 13 -0.67 -5.23 9.15
N ILE A 14 -0.18 -4.42 8.22
CA ILE A 14 -1.01 -3.53 7.39
C ILE A 14 -2.04 -4.34 6.59
N ALA A 15 -1.61 -5.44 5.97
CA ALA A 15 -2.50 -6.33 5.21
C ALA A 15 -3.67 -6.82 6.06
N LEU A 16 -3.38 -7.32 7.27
CA LEU A 16 -4.40 -7.83 8.20
C LEU A 16 -5.37 -6.74 8.65
N ARG A 17 -4.93 -5.49 8.81
CA ARG A 17 -5.79 -4.35 9.17
C ARG A 17 -6.80 -3.97 8.09
N HIS A 18 -6.59 -4.39 6.84
CA HIS A 18 -7.57 -4.21 5.76
C HIS A 18 -8.55 -5.38 5.63
N THR A 19 -8.24 -6.54 6.21
CA THR A 19 -9.11 -7.73 6.20
C THR A 19 -9.94 -7.86 7.48
N ARG A 20 -10.90 -8.81 7.48
CA ARG A 20 -11.70 -9.13 8.68
C ARG A 20 -10.85 -9.58 9.88
N ALA A 21 -9.61 -10.01 9.65
CA ALA A 21 -8.74 -10.51 10.70
C ALA A 21 -8.40 -9.43 11.74
N LYS A 22 -8.12 -8.19 11.30
CA LYS A 22 -7.74 -7.10 12.22
C LYS A 22 -8.38 -5.75 11.92
N LYS A 23 -9.20 -5.60 10.87
CA LYS A 23 -9.91 -4.34 10.62
C LYS A 23 -10.71 -3.91 11.86
N ASN A 24 -10.70 -2.61 12.12
CA ASN A 24 -11.36 -1.94 13.25
C ASN A 24 -10.74 -2.19 14.65
N ARG A 25 -9.80 -3.14 14.79
CA ARG A 25 -9.22 -3.48 16.11
C ARG A 25 -8.17 -2.48 16.61
N THR A 26 -7.36 -1.94 15.70
CA THR A 26 -6.27 -1.02 16.05
C THR A 26 -6.79 0.24 16.75
N ASP A 27 -7.89 0.79 16.25
CA ASP A 27 -8.47 2.04 16.77
C ASP A 27 -9.72 1.81 17.65
N GLY A 28 -10.14 0.55 17.84
CA GLY A 28 -11.29 0.20 18.68
C GLY A 28 -12.64 0.76 18.17
N VAL A 29 -12.81 0.86 16.86
CA VAL A 29 -13.98 1.51 16.23
C VAL A 29 -15.03 0.49 15.76
N ASP A 30 -16.26 0.94 15.55
CA ASP A 30 -17.30 0.17 14.87
C ASP A 30 -17.47 0.70 13.43
N SER A 31 -17.24 -0.16 12.44
CA SER A 31 -17.23 0.18 11.02
C SER A 31 -17.38 -1.08 10.16
N VAL A 32 -17.46 -0.92 8.84
CA VAL A 32 -17.50 -2.05 7.89
C VAL A 32 -16.38 -3.06 8.18
N GLU A 33 -16.68 -4.35 8.12
CA GLU A 33 -15.77 -5.39 8.61
C GLU A 33 -14.60 -5.69 7.65
N HIS A 34 -14.71 -5.31 6.38
CA HIS A 34 -13.79 -5.76 5.34
C HIS A 34 -13.62 -4.73 4.23
N ILE A 35 -12.39 -4.55 3.75
CA ILE A 35 -12.09 -3.83 2.52
C ILE A 35 -11.85 -4.87 1.42
N PRO A 36 -12.69 -4.97 0.37
CA PRO A 36 -12.48 -5.93 -0.70
C PRO A 36 -11.16 -5.72 -1.46
N LEU A 37 -10.46 -6.81 -1.79
CA LEU A 37 -9.18 -6.79 -2.51
C LEU A 37 -9.20 -5.96 -3.80
N ARG A 38 -10.32 -5.98 -4.53
CA ARG A 38 -10.49 -5.21 -5.77
C ARG A 38 -10.18 -3.72 -5.58
N TYR A 39 -10.49 -3.17 -4.40
CA TYR A 39 -10.22 -1.76 -4.09
C TYR A 39 -8.78 -1.53 -3.66
N MET A 40 -8.16 -2.48 -2.97
CA MET A 40 -6.73 -2.42 -2.67
C MET A 40 -5.90 -2.32 -3.96
N VAL A 41 -6.22 -3.16 -4.95
CA VAL A 41 -5.58 -3.14 -6.28
C VAL A 41 -5.93 -1.86 -7.03
N ALA A 42 -7.20 -1.45 -7.07
CA ALA A 42 -7.61 -0.23 -7.75
C ALA A 42 -6.94 1.03 -7.16
N PHE A 43 -6.65 1.03 -5.85
CA PHE A 43 -6.05 2.18 -5.16
C PHE A 43 -4.57 2.41 -5.48
N ILE A 44 -3.91 1.48 -6.16
CA ILE A 44 -2.55 1.71 -6.69
C ILE A 44 -2.53 2.98 -7.56
N TYR A 45 -3.53 3.16 -8.43
CA TYR A 45 -3.61 4.32 -9.32
C TYR A 45 -3.78 5.65 -8.58
N PRO A 46 -4.85 5.88 -7.78
CA PRO A 46 -5.05 7.18 -7.13
C PRO A 46 -3.93 7.53 -6.14
N ILE A 47 -3.35 6.55 -5.42
CA ILE A 47 -2.20 6.81 -4.53
C ILE A 47 -0.97 7.27 -5.33
N THR A 48 -0.76 6.72 -6.52
CA THR A 48 0.34 7.11 -7.40
C THR A 48 0.07 8.47 -8.07
N ALA A 49 -1.12 8.68 -8.62
CA ALA A 49 -1.47 9.93 -9.29
C ALA A 49 -1.44 11.13 -8.34
N THR A 50 -1.84 10.94 -7.08
CA THR A 50 -1.90 12.01 -6.08
C THR A 50 -0.51 12.51 -5.66
N ILE A 51 0.52 11.66 -5.63
CA ILE A 51 1.85 12.08 -5.14
C ILE A 51 2.56 13.03 -6.10
N ARG A 52 2.25 12.98 -7.41
CA ARG A 52 2.98 13.74 -8.44
C ARG A 52 3.06 15.24 -8.15
N GLY A 53 1.91 15.86 -7.83
CA GLY A 53 1.88 17.30 -7.53
C GLY A 53 2.74 17.68 -6.33
N PHE A 54 2.89 16.79 -5.33
CA PHE A 54 3.78 17.03 -4.19
C PHE A 54 5.26 16.92 -4.56
N LEU A 55 5.62 16.02 -5.47
CA LEU A 55 6.99 15.86 -5.95
C LEU A 55 7.46 17.06 -6.79
N GLU A 56 6.55 17.63 -7.59
CA GLU A 56 6.81 18.80 -8.43
C GLU A 56 7.03 20.08 -7.60
N ASN A 57 6.37 20.21 -6.45
CA ASN A 57 6.39 21.41 -5.60
C ASN A 57 7.67 21.63 -4.79
N ARG A 58 8.75 20.88 -5.05
CA ARG A 58 10.03 20.95 -4.30
C ARG A 58 11.20 21.51 -5.10
N GLY A 59 10.98 21.97 -6.33
CA GLY A 59 12.02 22.62 -7.15
C GLY A 59 12.99 21.65 -7.84
N HIS A 60 12.66 20.35 -7.87
CA HIS A 60 13.41 19.34 -8.62
C HIS A 60 13.19 19.48 -10.13
N GLY A 61 14.17 19.06 -10.92
CA GLY A 61 14.02 18.95 -12.38
C GLY A 61 13.00 17.89 -12.77
N ALA A 62 12.34 18.04 -13.92
CA ALA A 62 11.29 17.14 -14.38
C ALA A 62 11.74 15.65 -14.47
N GLU A 63 13.00 15.40 -14.85
CA GLU A 63 13.55 14.04 -14.91
C GLU A 63 13.68 13.41 -13.51
N GLU A 64 14.08 14.20 -12.51
CA GLU A 64 14.21 13.73 -11.13
C GLU A 64 12.82 13.46 -10.52
N VAL A 65 11.85 14.35 -10.78
CA VAL A 65 10.45 14.14 -10.41
C VAL A 65 9.91 12.83 -11.00
N GLU A 66 10.20 12.54 -12.27
CA GLU A 66 9.77 11.30 -12.90
C GLU A 66 10.41 10.06 -12.26
N LYS A 67 11.71 10.11 -11.94
CA LYS A 67 12.39 9.01 -11.22
C LYS A 67 11.76 8.76 -9.85
N MET A 68 11.46 9.81 -9.09
CA MET A 68 10.79 9.71 -7.79
C MET A 68 9.38 9.15 -7.93
N HIS A 69 8.61 9.62 -8.91
CA HIS A 69 7.27 9.13 -9.19
C HIS A 69 7.26 7.64 -9.55
N GLN A 70 8.20 7.20 -10.40
CA GLN A 70 8.35 5.78 -10.74
C GLN A 70 8.79 4.93 -9.55
N ALA A 71 9.69 5.44 -8.69
CA ALA A 71 10.08 4.76 -7.46
C ALA A 71 8.88 4.59 -6.51
N TRP A 72 8.07 5.64 -6.35
CA TRP A 72 6.83 5.60 -5.57
C TRP A 72 5.84 4.57 -6.14
N PHE A 73 5.58 4.63 -7.45
CA PHE A 73 4.66 3.70 -8.11
C PHE A 73 5.07 2.24 -7.86
N LYS A 74 6.35 1.90 -8.08
CA LYS A 74 6.89 0.55 -7.84
C LYS A 74 6.74 0.14 -6.37
N SER A 75 7.00 1.05 -5.45
CA SER A 75 6.87 0.80 -4.00
C SER A 75 5.41 0.53 -3.60
N VAL A 76 4.45 1.28 -4.14
CA VAL A 76 3.02 1.07 -3.90
C VAL A 76 2.56 -0.28 -4.47
N VAL A 77 2.97 -0.62 -5.70
CA VAL A 77 2.67 -1.93 -6.31
C VAL A 77 3.23 -3.07 -5.46
N LEU A 78 4.49 -2.97 -5.02
CA LEU A 78 5.13 -3.97 -4.17
C LEU A 78 4.34 -4.20 -2.88
N GLN A 79 3.96 -3.13 -2.20
CA GLN A 79 3.22 -3.21 -0.93
C GLN A 79 1.82 -3.79 -1.13
N VAL A 80 1.08 -3.35 -2.13
CA VAL A 80 -0.27 -3.90 -2.41
C VAL A 80 -0.21 -5.37 -2.81
N ALA A 81 0.84 -5.80 -3.52
CA ALA A 81 1.07 -7.22 -3.79
C ALA A 81 1.25 -8.00 -2.48
N LEU A 82 2.11 -7.53 -1.57
CA LEU A 82 2.28 -8.14 -0.24
C LEU A 82 0.97 -8.14 0.56
N TRP A 83 0.20 -7.06 0.52
CA TRP A 83 -1.06 -6.94 1.26
C TRP A 83 -2.18 -7.81 0.71
N SER A 84 -2.04 -8.36 -0.50
CA SER A 84 -3.00 -9.30 -1.06
C SER A 84 -2.91 -10.70 -0.43
N GLN A 85 -1.83 -11.01 0.30
CA GLN A 85 -1.60 -12.31 0.94
C GLN A 85 -2.77 -12.83 1.78
N PRO A 86 -3.32 -12.09 2.77
CA PRO A 86 -4.42 -12.59 3.59
C PRO A 86 -5.76 -12.68 2.85
N TYR A 87 -5.84 -12.24 1.59
CA TYR A 87 -7.02 -12.40 0.75
C TYR A 87 -6.98 -13.67 -0.09
N ALA A 88 -5.79 -14.19 -0.37
CA ALA A 88 -5.61 -15.41 -1.14
C ALA A 88 -6.04 -16.64 -0.33
N LYS A 89 -6.43 -17.70 -1.03
CA LYS A 89 -6.59 -19.02 -0.40
C LYS A 89 -5.22 -19.55 -0.02
N ALA A 90 -5.18 -20.45 0.97
CA ALA A 90 -3.93 -21.08 1.37
C ALA A 90 -3.29 -21.82 0.17
N GLY A 91 -2.04 -21.48 -0.16
CA GLY A 91 -1.32 -22.02 -1.31
C GLY A 91 -1.48 -21.23 -2.62
N ASP A 92 -2.36 -20.22 -2.66
CA ASP A 92 -2.68 -19.46 -3.87
C ASP A 92 -2.20 -17.99 -3.81
N PHE A 93 -1.22 -17.69 -2.93
CA PHE A 93 -0.60 -16.37 -2.87
C PHE A 93 0.60 -16.26 -3.81
#